data_AF-A0A0F9AD83-F1
#
_entry.id   AF-A0A0F9AD83-F1
#
_cell.length_a   1.000
_cell.length_b   1.000
_cell.length_c   1.000
_cell.angle_alpha   90.00
_cell.angle_beta   90.00
_cell.angle_gamma   90.00
#
_symmetry.space_group_name_H-M   'P 1'
#
loop_
_entity.id
_entity.type
_entity.pdbx_description
1 polymer ?
#
loop_
_entity_poly.entity_id
_entity_poly.type
_entity_poly.pdbx_seq_one_letter_code
_entity_poly.pdbx_strand_id
1 'polypeptide(L)'
;LEGGSSLGIFSLTGVKGETGATGTTGAQGTTGSTGTTGITGTTGATGVQGTAGIDGSAMPNWVIDYTYYLNDLVNYNGVFYVALAETVGNQPNISPLYWVTFTDAGMWETDGSEAQLKVANEIDMQSKKIINCVDPTTDQEVATKKYVDTDFIAGSILFRDASVIMGDNTNLFWDNTNKRLGIGTDSPQKDLHIQSTVPTIRMSDSNAATDQAVATLIEFYRANNTNRVGFLGMESSGNDNLRIATDYAAGQIKLGTGNNVTALTIDNSQNVGIGVSDPHSKLEVNGAISSSQATITANTDALNVAGVNSVLCATTNNSITIGGLANGVTGQIVRLIKIHVNNNLIIEHGEGSGTQKIITPNQADITLTTYGGITLEYDGAFWMVVSE
;
A
#
# COMPACT_ATOMS: atom_id res chain seq x y z
N LEU A 1 -44.55 -3.01 -22.50
CA LEU A 1 -44.96 -3.83 -23.65
C LEU A 1 -44.17 -5.12 -23.57
N GLU A 2 -44.90 -6.18 -23.25
CA GLU A 2 -44.42 -7.52 -23.00
C GLU A 2 -43.70 -8.11 -24.22
N GLY A 3 -42.74 -8.99 -23.95
CA GLY A 3 -42.03 -9.75 -24.98
C GLY A 3 -40.92 -10.58 -24.35
N GLY A 4 -41.25 -11.33 -23.30
CA GLY A 4 -40.33 -12.22 -22.60
C GLY A 4 -39.86 -13.34 -23.50
N SER A 5 -38.54 -13.44 -23.61
CA SER A 5 -37.76 -14.47 -24.29
C SER A 5 -38.21 -15.89 -23.92
N SER A 6 -38.64 -16.64 -24.93
CA SER A 6 -38.77 -18.09 -24.89
C SER A 6 -37.45 -18.74 -24.45
N LEU A 7 -37.44 -19.34 -23.26
CA LEU A 7 -36.38 -20.22 -22.79
C LEU A 7 -36.36 -21.47 -23.68
N GLY A 8 -35.46 -21.49 -24.66
CA GLY A 8 -35.13 -22.69 -25.43
C GLY A 8 -34.29 -23.64 -24.58
N ILE A 9 -34.95 -24.51 -23.84
CA ILE A 9 -34.32 -25.66 -23.19
C ILE A 9 -35.25 -26.86 -23.45
N PHE A 10 -34.69 -28.02 -23.77
CA PHE A 10 -35.33 -29.26 -24.28
C PHE A 10 -35.47 -29.36 -25.82
N SER A 11 -34.38 -29.73 -26.48
CA SER A 11 -34.44 -30.51 -27.73
C SER A 11 -34.10 -31.97 -27.40
N LEU A 12 -35.10 -32.84 -27.26
CA LEU A 12 -34.90 -34.29 -27.20
C LEU A 12 -35.17 -34.85 -28.60
N THR A 13 -34.15 -35.39 -29.26
CA THR A 13 -34.24 -35.93 -30.62
C THR A 13 -35.15 -37.17 -30.61
N GLY A 14 -36.29 -37.12 -31.32
CA GLY A 14 -37.20 -38.26 -31.43
C GLY A 14 -36.54 -39.47 -32.12
N VAL A 15 -36.72 -40.66 -31.54
CA VAL A 15 -36.21 -41.92 -32.09
C VAL A 15 -37.01 -42.34 -33.34
N LYS A 16 -36.32 -42.86 -34.36
CA LYS A 16 -36.90 -43.35 -35.62
C LYS A 16 -37.74 -44.61 -35.36
N GLY A 17 -38.98 -44.65 -35.84
CA GLY A 17 -39.88 -45.81 -35.69
C GLY A 17 -39.36 -47.10 -36.34
N GLU A 18 -39.72 -48.25 -35.77
CA GLU A 18 -39.29 -49.58 -36.23
C GLU A 18 -39.91 -49.98 -37.59
N THR A 19 -39.15 -50.72 -38.40
CA THR A 19 -39.58 -51.25 -39.71
C THR A 19 -40.58 -52.40 -39.53
N GLY A 20 -41.71 -52.36 -40.25
CA GLY A 20 -42.75 -53.41 -40.17
C GLY A 20 -42.29 -54.81 -40.62
N ALA A 21 -42.95 -55.85 -40.09
CA ALA A 21 -42.62 -57.26 -40.34
C ALA A 21 -42.90 -57.71 -41.80
N THR A 22 -42.02 -58.56 -42.35
CA THR A 22 -42.14 -59.14 -43.71
C THR A 22 -43.32 -60.13 -43.79
N GLY A 23 -44.14 -60.03 -44.85
CA GLY A 23 -45.29 -60.92 -45.08
C GLY A 23 -44.91 -62.39 -45.33
N THR A 24 -45.85 -63.31 -45.04
CA THR A 24 -45.66 -64.76 -45.19
C THR A 24 -45.63 -65.22 -46.66
N THR A 25 -44.75 -66.16 -47.00
CA THR A 25 -44.65 -66.77 -48.33
C THR A 25 -45.91 -67.60 -48.66
N GLY A 26 -46.50 -67.39 -49.84
CA GLY A 26 -47.68 -68.14 -50.29
C GLY A 26 -47.43 -69.65 -50.44
N ALA A 27 -48.47 -70.46 -50.21
CA ALA A 27 -48.39 -71.92 -50.28
C ALA A 27 -48.06 -72.43 -51.71
N GLN A 28 -47.21 -73.46 -51.78
CA GLN A 28 -46.81 -74.12 -53.03
C GLN A 28 -48.00 -74.85 -53.68
N GLY A 29 -48.28 -74.58 -54.96
CA GLY A 29 -49.36 -75.24 -55.71
C GLY A 29 -49.08 -76.74 -55.96
N THR A 30 -50.13 -77.55 -56.00
CA THR A 30 -50.07 -79.01 -56.26
C THR A 30 -49.71 -79.31 -57.71
N THR A 31 -48.88 -80.34 -57.92
CA THR A 31 -48.38 -80.77 -59.23
C THR A 31 -49.48 -81.38 -60.11
N GLY A 32 -49.68 -80.83 -61.31
CA GLY A 32 -50.53 -81.35 -62.37
C GLY A 32 -49.99 -81.02 -63.76
N SER A 33 -50.18 -81.95 -64.71
CA SER A 33 -49.64 -82.07 -66.07
C SER A 33 -49.39 -80.76 -66.86
N THR A 34 -48.19 -80.68 -67.46
CA THR A 34 -47.68 -79.68 -68.42
C THR A 34 -48.73 -78.72 -69.02
N GLY A 35 -48.78 -77.50 -68.48
CA GLY A 35 -49.51 -76.35 -69.01
C GLY A 35 -49.22 -75.07 -68.20
N THR A 36 -48.83 -74.00 -68.90
CA THR A 36 -48.70 -72.56 -68.51
C THR A 36 -48.19 -72.21 -67.10
N THR A 37 -47.05 -71.50 -67.02
CA THR A 37 -46.50 -70.83 -65.83
C THR A 37 -47.59 -70.21 -64.94
N GLY A 38 -47.67 -70.64 -63.68
CA GLY A 38 -48.56 -70.07 -62.69
C GLY A 38 -48.25 -68.59 -62.44
N ILE A 39 -49.29 -67.78 -62.27
CA ILE A 39 -49.23 -66.33 -61.99
C ILE A 39 -48.38 -66.04 -60.73
N THR A 40 -47.52 -65.03 -60.80
CA THR A 40 -46.79 -64.49 -59.63
C THR A 40 -47.80 -63.94 -58.62
N GLY A 41 -47.70 -64.36 -57.35
CA GLY A 41 -48.55 -63.85 -56.28
C GLY A 41 -48.42 -62.33 -56.12
N THR A 42 -49.53 -61.67 -55.80
CA THR A 42 -49.59 -60.21 -55.58
C THR A 42 -48.69 -59.81 -54.41
N THR A 43 -47.87 -58.76 -54.60
CA THR A 43 -47.11 -58.11 -53.52
C THR A 43 -48.05 -57.74 -52.38
N GLY A 44 -47.70 -58.12 -51.13
CA GLY A 44 -48.50 -57.78 -49.95
C GLY A 44 -48.65 -56.26 -49.79
N ALA A 45 -49.77 -55.81 -49.23
CA ALA A 45 -50.03 -54.40 -49.00
C ALA A 45 -48.91 -53.76 -48.18
N THR A 46 -48.42 -52.59 -48.61
CA THR A 46 -47.49 -51.77 -47.84
C THR A 46 -48.14 -51.46 -46.48
N GLY A 47 -47.42 -51.74 -45.38
CA GLY A 47 -47.90 -51.38 -44.04
C GLY A 47 -48.20 -49.88 -43.95
N VAL A 48 -49.22 -49.51 -43.17
CA VAL A 48 -49.56 -48.10 -42.91
C VAL A 48 -48.34 -47.37 -42.36
N GLN A 49 -48.00 -46.22 -42.95
CA GLN A 49 -46.95 -45.34 -42.46
C GLN A 49 -47.34 -44.88 -41.04
N GLY A 50 -46.44 -45.04 -40.06
CA GLY A 50 -46.66 -44.52 -38.71
C GLY A 50 -46.93 -43.01 -38.76
N THR A 51 -47.78 -42.52 -37.85
CA THR A 51 -48.09 -41.08 -37.74
C THR A 51 -46.82 -40.27 -37.55
N ALA A 52 -46.69 -39.15 -38.27
CA ALA A 52 -45.57 -38.24 -38.11
C ALA A 52 -45.48 -37.76 -36.65
N GLY A 53 -44.27 -37.72 -36.08
CA GLY A 53 -44.05 -37.13 -34.76
C GLY A 53 -44.47 -35.66 -34.75
N ILE A 54 -45.13 -35.22 -33.69
CA ILE A 54 -45.56 -33.83 -33.51
C ILE A 54 -44.36 -32.94 -33.16
N ASP A 55 -44.24 -31.82 -33.87
CA ASP A 55 -43.23 -30.78 -33.65
C ASP A 55 -43.43 -30.16 -32.26
N GLY A 56 -42.40 -30.16 -31.41
CA GLY A 56 -42.45 -29.72 -30.01
C GLY A 56 -42.70 -28.22 -29.79
N SER A 57 -43.04 -27.49 -30.86
CA SER A 57 -43.28 -26.05 -30.89
C SER A 57 -44.69 -25.63 -30.44
N ALA A 58 -45.61 -26.57 -30.18
CA ALA A 58 -46.92 -26.28 -29.59
C ALA A 58 -47.26 -27.38 -28.60
N MET A 59 -47.33 -27.07 -27.30
CA MET A 59 -47.73 -28.04 -26.28
C MET A 59 -49.13 -28.57 -26.65
N PRO A 60 -49.30 -29.86 -26.96
CA PRO A 60 -50.57 -30.32 -27.46
C PRO A 60 -51.59 -30.33 -26.32
N ASN A 61 -52.76 -29.75 -26.59
CA ASN A 61 -53.93 -30.01 -25.77
C ASN A 61 -54.18 -31.52 -25.76
N TRP A 62 -54.60 -32.08 -24.62
CA TRP A 62 -54.93 -33.49 -24.53
C TRP A 62 -56.05 -33.88 -25.51
N VAL A 63 -55.85 -34.98 -26.22
CA VAL A 63 -56.76 -35.53 -27.24
C VAL A 63 -57.16 -36.94 -26.82
N ILE A 64 -58.46 -37.22 -26.83
CA ILE A 64 -59.02 -38.47 -26.29
C ILE A 64 -58.51 -39.74 -26.99
N ASP A 65 -58.31 -39.70 -28.31
CA ASP A 65 -57.92 -40.86 -29.12
C ASP A 65 -56.41 -40.89 -29.46
N TYR A 66 -55.59 -40.17 -28.70
CA TYR A 66 -54.13 -40.16 -28.86
C TYR A 66 -53.44 -41.01 -27.79
N THR A 67 -52.45 -41.81 -28.20
CA THR A 67 -51.59 -42.57 -27.27
C THR A 67 -50.50 -41.67 -26.72
N TYR A 68 -50.54 -41.42 -25.42
CA TYR A 68 -49.49 -40.71 -24.69
C TYR A 68 -48.57 -41.72 -24.00
N TYR A 69 -47.28 -41.45 -24.02
CA TYR A 69 -46.26 -42.26 -23.37
C TYR A 69 -45.80 -41.63 -22.06
N LEU A 70 -45.12 -42.42 -21.22
CA LEU A 70 -44.51 -41.95 -19.97
C LEU A 70 -43.72 -40.66 -20.21
N ASN A 71 -43.96 -39.65 -19.37
CA ASN A 71 -43.39 -38.29 -19.39
C ASN A 71 -43.91 -37.35 -20.48
N ASP A 72 -44.89 -37.74 -21.28
CA ASP A 72 -45.54 -36.80 -22.20
C ASP A 72 -46.21 -35.67 -21.42
N LEU A 73 -45.99 -34.43 -21.87
CA LEU A 73 -46.59 -33.22 -21.32
C LEU A 73 -47.82 -32.83 -22.16
N VAL A 74 -48.96 -32.67 -21.52
CA VAL A 74 -50.21 -32.23 -22.15
C VAL A 74 -50.82 -31.06 -21.41
N ASN A 75 -51.57 -30.22 -22.14
CA ASN A 75 -52.47 -29.24 -21.52
C ASN A 75 -53.91 -29.77 -21.55
N TYR A 76 -54.61 -29.74 -20.42
CA TYR A 76 -56.04 -30.04 -20.38
C TYR A 76 -56.76 -28.98 -19.55
N ASN A 77 -57.70 -28.26 -20.18
CA ASN A 77 -58.47 -27.17 -19.57
C ASN A 77 -57.59 -26.11 -18.86
N GLY A 78 -56.43 -25.78 -19.42
CA GLY A 78 -55.52 -24.77 -18.90
C GLY A 78 -54.54 -25.27 -17.83
N VAL A 79 -54.63 -26.53 -17.40
CA VAL A 79 -53.70 -27.16 -16.46
C VAL A 79 -52.78 -28.11 -17.22
N PHE A 80 -51.49 -28.10 -16.87
CA PHE A 80 -50.51 -29.02 -17.44
C PHE A 80 -50.43 -30.32 -16.67
N TYR A 81 -50.38 -31.43 -17.38
CA TYR A 81 -50.23 -32.77 -16.84
C TYR A 81 -49.07 -33.52 -17.47
N VAL A 82 -48.37 -34.31 -16.67
CA VAL A 82 -47.32 -35.24 -17.12
C VAL A 82 -47.85 -36.66 -17.04
N ALA A 83 -47.71 -37.42 -18.12
CA ALA A 83 -48.11 -38.82 -18.17
C ALA A 83 -47.21 -39.67 -17.24
N LEU A 84 -47.81 -40.43 -16.34
CA LEU A 84 -47.14 -41.35 -15.40
C LEU A 84 -46.94 -42.76 -15.98
N ALA A 85 -47.56 -43.06 -17.11
CA ALA A 85 -47.47 -44.32 -17.84
C ALA A 85 -48.06 -44.14 -19.24
N GLU A 86 -47.84 -45.12 -20.13
CA GLU A 86 -48.55 -45.16 -21.42
C GLU A 86 -50.07 -45.19 -21.22
N THR A 87 -50.80 -44.35 -21.97
CA THR A 87 -52.23 -44.15 -21.76
C THR A 87 -52.97 -43.68 -23.02
N VAL A 88 -54.22 -44.13 -23.19
CA VAL A 88 -55.15 -43.77 -24.26
C VAL A 88 -56.53 -43.56 -23.65
N GLY A 89 -57.25 -42.51 -24.04
CA GLY A 89 -58.62 -42.26 -23.58
C GLY A 89 -58.78 -41.86 -22.11
N ASN A 90 -57.75 -41.99 -21.27
CA ASN A 90 -57.78 -41.59 -19.87
C ASN A 90 -57.57 -40.08 -19.73
N GLN A 91 -58.61 -39.39 -19.26
CA GLN A 91 -58.66 -37.92 -19.17
C GLN A 91 -57.78 -37.39 -18.01
N PRO A 92 -56.92 -36.35 -18.24
CA PRO A 92 -55.88 -35.98 -17.29
C PRO A 92 -56.32 -35.59 -15.88
N ASN A 93 -57.45 -34.90 -15.73
CA ASN A 93 -57.91 -34.40 -14.44
C ASN A 93 -58.64 -35.44 -13.57
N ILE A 94 -59.00 -36.61 -14.11
CA ILE A 94 -59.76 -37.65 -13.39
C ILE A 94 -59.04 -39.01 -13.34
N SER A 95 -57.91 -39.15 -14.02
CA SER A 95 -57.16 -40.39 -14.13
C SER A 95 -55.78 -40.28 -13.46
N PRO A 96 -55.71 -40.15 -12.12
CA PRO A 96 -54.46 -39.88 -11.39
C PRO A 96 -53.45 -41.03 -11.43
N LEU A 97 -53.86 -42.23 -11.86
CA LEU A 97 -52.94 -43.35 -12.12
C LEU A 97 -52.08 -43.12 -13.36
N TYR A 98 -52.55 -42.28 -14.29
CA TYR A 98 -51.91 -42.03 -15.58
C TYR A 98 -51.38 -40.61 -15.73
N TRP A 99 -51.80 -39.68 -14.86
CA TRP A 99 -51.49 -38.26 -14.99
C TRP A 99 -51.22 -37.62 -13.64
N VAL A 100 -50.19 -36.78 -13.57
CA VAL A 100 -49.91 -35.88 -12.44
C VAL A 100 -49.91 -34.44 -12.94
N THR A 101 -50.36 -33.48 -12.12
CA THR A 101 -50.23 -32.07 -12.49
C THR A 101 -48.75 -31.68 -12.55
N PHE A 102 -48.38 -30.77 -13.45
CA PHE A 102 -47.00 -30.28 -13.57
C PHE A 102 -46.51 -29.60 -12.28
N THR A 103 -47.41 -29.03 -11.49
CA THR A 103 -47.11 -28.45 -10.17
C THR A 103 -46.84 -29.50 -9.10
N ASP A 104 -47.53 -30.65 -9.14
CA ASP A 104 -47.31 -31.76 -8.19
C ASP A 104 -46.15 -32.68 -8.59
N ALA A 105 -45.58 -32.51 -9.79
CA ALA A 105 -44.40 -33.24 -10.26
C ALA A 105 -43.10 -32.92 -9.47
N GLY A 106 -43.21 -32.16 -8.37
CA GLY A 106 -42.11 -31.94 -7.41
C GLY A 106 -41.04 -30.95 -7.87
N MET A 107 -41.14 -30.39 -9.08
CA MET A 107 -40.14 -29.48 -9.64
C MET A 107 -40.40 -28.00 -9.35
N TRP A 108 -41.58 -27.60 -8.88
CA TRP A 108 -41.93 -26.18 -8.63
C TRP A 108 -42.73 -26.00 -7.32
N GLU A 109 -42.46 -24.98 -6.51
CA GLU A 109 -43.37 -24.48 -5.46
C GLU A 109 -43.98 -23.16 -5.91
N THR A 110 -45.23 -22.93 -5.51
CA THR A 110 -45.93 -21.67 -5.74
C THR A 110 -46.14 -20.99 -4.39
N ASP A 111 -45.58 -19.80 -4.18
CA ASP A 111 -45.78 -19.01 -2.95
C ASP A 111 -47.11 -18.24 -2.93
N GLY A 112 -47.95 -18.46 -3.95
CA GLY A 112 -49.22 -17.78 -4.17
C GLY A 112 -49.15 -16.65 -5.19
N SER A 113 -47.97 -16.27 -5.72
CA SER A 113 -47.84 -15.24 -6.76
C SER A 113 -47.11 -15.67 -8.03
N GLU A 114 -46.12 -16.56 -7.93
CA GLU A 114 -45.36 -17.06 -9.09
C GLU A 114 -44.96 -18.54 -8.90
N ALA A 115 -44.73 -19.27 -9.99
CA ALA A 115 -44.14 -20.60 -9.95
C ALA A 115 -42.62 -20.49 -9.97
N GLN A 116 -41.94 -21.03 -8.95
CA GLN A 116 -40.48 -21.05 -8.85
C GLN A 116 -39.94 -22.48 -8.80
N LEU A 117 -38.77 -22.71 -9.40
CA LEU A 117 -38.12 -24.03 -9.50
C LEU A 117 -37.71 -24.49 -8.09
N LYS A 118 -38.10 -25.70 -7.67
CA LYS A 118 -37.62 -26.34 -6.43
C LYS A 118 -36.17 -26.78 -6.60
N VAL A 119 -35.24 -25.85 -6.46
CA VAL A 119 -33.85 -26.17 -6.15
C VAL A 119 -33.65 -25.88 -4.66
N ALA A 120 -33.56 -26.96 -3.87
CA ALA A 120 -33.53 -26.98 -2.41
C ALA A 120 -32.80 -25.80 -1.78
N ASN A 121 -33.46 -24.98 -0.93
CA ASN A 121 -32.94 -23.90 -0.05
C ASN A 121 -31.81 -22.96 -0.58
N GLU A 122 -31.36 -23.12 -1.81
CA GLU A 122 -30.07 -22.63 -2.30
C GLU A 122 -30.24 -21.34 -3.09
N ILE A 123 -31.40 -21.10 -3.70
CA ILE A 123 -31.63 -19.94 -4.54
C ILE A 123 -32.87 -19.19 -4.06
N ASP A 124 -32.68 -17.96 -3.56
CA ASP A 124 -33.77 -17.00 -3.34
C ASP A 124 -33.94 -16.13 -4.58
N MET A 125 -35.03 -16.37 -5.29
CA MET A 125 -35.35 -15.69 -6.54
C MET A 125 -35.89 -14.26 -6.33
N GLN A 126 -36.24 -13.83 -5.11
CA GLN A 126 -36.64 -12.45 -4.82
C GLN A 126 -35.44 -11.55 -4.49
N SER A 127 -34.49 -12.04 -3.67
CA SER A 127 -33.29 -11.25 -3.34
C SER A 127 -32.18 -11.34 -4.41
N LYS A 128 -32.35 -12.21 -5.41
CA LYS A 128 -31.35 -12.53 -6.44
C LYS A 128 -30.04 -13.05 -5.83
N LYS A 129 -30.13 -13.79 -4.71
CA LYS A 129 -28.98 -14.32 -3.97
C LYS A 129 -29.03 -15.85 -3.92
N ILE A 130 -27.84 -16.45 -3.87
CA ILE A 130 -27.66 -17.84 -3.47
C ILE A 130 -27.46 -17.83 -1.95
N ILE A 131 -28.30 -18.55 -1.19
CA ILE A 131 -28.38 -18.44 0.27
C ILE A 131 -27.91 -19.67 1.05
N ASN A 132 -27.69 -20.81 0.38
CA ASN A 132 -27.25 -22.05 1.03
C ASN A 132 -26.02 -22.66 0.34
N CYS A 133 -24.98 -21.84 0.14
CA CYS A 133 -23.66 -22.39 -0.15
C CYS A 133 -23.13 -23.01 1.16
N VAL A 134 -23.04 -24.34 1.24
CA VAL A 134 -22.27 -25.00 2.30
C VAL A 134 -20.85 -24.45 2.27
N ASP A 135 -20.30 -24.06 3.42
CA ASP A 135 -18.93 -23.54 3.52
C ASP A 135 -17.98 -24.49 2.79
N PRO A 136 -17.27 -24.04 1.74
CA PRO A 136 -16.37 -24.90 0.99
C PRO A 136 -15.25 -25.38 1.91
N THR A 137 -14.83 -26.64 1.74
CA THR A 137 -13.60 -27.13 2.37
C THR A 137 -12.39 -26.38 1.82
N THR A 138 -11.28 -26.40 2.57
CA THR A 138 -10.05 -25.63 2.34
C THR A 138 -9.45 -25.73 0.94
N ASP A 139 -9.87 -26.70 0.12
CA ASP A 139 -9.34 -26.98 -1.21
C ASP A 139 -10.13 -26.32 -2.37
N GLN A 140 -11.27 -25.66 -2.11
CA GLN A 140 -12.15 -25.10 -3.15
C GLN A 140 -12.06 -23.56 -3.32
N GLU A 141 -11.08 -22.91 -2.71
CA GLU A 141 -11.06 -21.45 -2.52
C GLU A 141 -10.60 -20.57 -3.70
N VAL A 142 -10.52 -21.05 -4.95
CA VAL A 142 -9.86 -20.27 -6.03
C VAL A 142 -10.80 -19.51 -6.98
N ALA A 143 -12.13 -19.62 -6.92
CA ALA A 143 -12.94 -18.97 -7.97
C ALA A 143 -14.32 -18.35 -7.66
N THR A 144 -14.89 -18.43 -6.46
CA THR A 144 -16.33 -18.04 -6.30
C THR A 144 -16.71 -17.14 -5.12
N LYS A 145 -15.76 -16.44 -4.49
CA LYS A 145 -16.06 -15.44 -3.44
C LYS A 145 -16.54 -14.08 -3.99
N LYS A 146 -17.71 -14.08 -4.66
CA LYS A 146 -18.46 -12.85 -5.03
C LYS A 146 -19.75 -12.68 -4.22
N TYR A 147 -19.72 -13.05 -2.94
CA TYR A 147 -20.85 -12.86 -2.01
C TYR A 147 -20.37 -12.14 -0.75
N VAL A 148 -20.80 -10.88 -0.64
CA VAL A 148 -20.87 -10.02 0.56
C VAL A 148 -19.94 -10.41 1.72
N ASP A 149 -18.67 -10.03 1.59
CA ASP A 149 -17.67 -10.22 2.64
C ASP A 149 -17.89 -9.17 3.75
N THR A 150 -18.29 -9.63 4.94
CA THR A 150 -18.51 -8.80 6.14
C THR A 150 -17.23 -8.56 6.93
N ASP A 151 -16.10 -9.14 6.53
CA ASP A 151 -14.82 -9.01 7.25
C ASP A 151 -14.09 -7.71 6.90
N PHE A 152 -14.58 -6.98 5.89
CA PHE A 152 -14.07 -5.66 5.53
C PHE A 152 -14.84 -4.56 6.24
N ILE A 153 -14.12 -3.74 7.00
CA ILE A 153 -14.66 -2.51 7.56
C ILE A 153 -14.55 -1.37 6.54
N ALA A 154 -15.37 -0.33 6.70
CA ALA A 154 -15.27 0.84 5.85
C ALA A 154 -13.84 1.44 5.92
N GLY A 155 -13.15 1.49 4.78
CA GLY A 155 -11.77 1.95 4.68
C GLY A 155 -10.73 0.84 4.44
N SER A 156 -11.13 -0.43 4.53
CA SER A 156 -10.28 -1.55 4.12
C SER A 156 -9.85 -1.39 2.66
N ILE A 157 -8.54 -1.49 2.42
CA ILE A 157 -7.98 -1.54 1.07
C ILE A 157 -7.75 -3.02 0.72
N LEU A 158 -8.38 -3.46 -0.36
CA LEU A 158 -8.30 -4.83 -0.85
C LEU A 158 -7.11 -4.98 -1.78
N PHE A 159 -6.24 -5.94 -1.47
CA PHE A 159 -5.20 -6.41 -2.38
C PHE A 159 -5.62 -7.72 -3.01
N ARG A 160 -5.21 -7.93 -4.26
CA ARG A 160 -5.31 -9.22 -4.92
C ARG A 160 -3.91 -9.78 -5.08
N ASP A 161 -3.63 -10.92 -4.45
CA ASP A 161 -2.51 -11.77 -4.86
C ASP A 161 -2.98 -12.70 -6.01
N ALA A 162 -2.08 -13.43 -6.65
CA ALA A 162 -2.33 -14.29 -7.81
C ALA A 162 -3.60 -15.16 -7.69
N SER A 163 -4.02 -15.52 -6.47
CA SER A 163 -5.16 -16.40 -6.21
C SER A 163 -6.20 -15.90 -5.19
N VAL A 164 -5.97 -14.83 -4.42
CA VAL A 164 -6.84 -14.45 -3.27
C VAL A 164 -7.00 -12.94 -3.14
N ILE A 165 -8.19 -12.49 -2.74
CA ILE A 165 -8.44 -11.11 -2.27
C ILE A 165 -8.14 -11.07 -0.77
N MET A 166 -7.17 -10.26 -0.36
CA MET A 166 -6.72 -10.12 1.03
C MET A 166 -6.82 -8.65 1.46
N GLY A 167 -7.07 -8.42 2.75
CA GLY A 167 -7.01 -7.10 3.37
C GLY A 167 -6.63 -7.22 4.84
N ASP A 168 -5.75 -6.35 5.31
CA ASP A 168 -5.39 -6.24 6.73
C ASP A 168 -5.26 -4.76 7.09
N ASN A 169 -6.24 -4.27 7.85
CA ASN A 169 -6.31 -2.86 8.26
C ASN A 169 -5.15 -2.47 9.17
N THR A 170 -4.48 -3.43 9.80
CA THR A 170 -3.28 -3.16 10.59
C THR A 170 -2.06 -2.92 9.70
N ASN A 171 -2.06 -3.34 8.44
CA ASN A 171 -0.95 -3.15 7.51
C ASN A 171 -1.17 -1.97 6.55
N LEU A 172 -2.35 -1.85 5.94
CA LEU A 172 -2.71 -0.71 5.09
C LEU A 172 -4.19 -0.34 5.24
N PHE A 173 -4.47 0.93 5.54
CA PHE A 173 -5.82 1.41 5.83
C PHE A 173 -6.11 2.79 5.25
N TRP A 174 -7.29 2.96 4.65
CA TRP A 174 -7.79 4.27 4.21
C TRP A 174 -8.90 4.78 5.14
N ASP A 175 -8.59 5.80 5.94
CA ASP A 175 -9.61 6.52 6.70
C ASP A 175 -10.38 7.46 5.76
N ASN A 176 -11.52 6.98 5.26
CA ASN A 176 -12.36 7.75 4.35
C ASN A 176 -13.04 8.98 5.02
N THR A 177 -13.16 8.99 6.34
CA THR A 177 -13.77 10.10 7.08
C THR A 177 -12.81 11.28 7.12
N ASN A 178 -11.55 11.03 7.48
CA ASN A 178 -10.54 12.08 7.63
C ASN A 178 -9.61 12.24 6.41
N LYS A 179 -9.76 11.38 5.39
CA LYS A 179 -8.93 11.35 4.16
C LYS A 179 -7.44 11.09 4.43
N ARG A 180 -7.15 10.04 5.22
CA ARG A 180 -5.79 9.70 5.67
C ARG A 180 -5.41 8.28 5.32
N LEU A 181 -4.14 8.07 4.96
CA LEU A 181 -3.55 6.76 4.71
C LEU A 181 -2.75 6.30 5.93
N GLY A 182 -3.11 5.15 6.49
CA GLY A 182 -2.35 4.44 7.51
C GLY A 182 -1.55 3.29 6.91
N ILE A 183 -0.27 3.16 7.26
CA ILE A 183 0.58 1.99 7.01
C ILE A 183 1.02 1.46 8.38
N GLY A 184 0.69 0.22 8.73
CA GLY A 184 0.98 -0.30 10.07
C GLY A 184 0.01 0.18 11.17
N THR A 185 -1.11 0.83 10.80
CA THR A 185 -2.12 1.38 11.73
C THR A 185 -3.48 1.58 11.05
N ASP A 186 -4.56 1.26 11.76
CA ASP A 186 -5.95 1.51 11.36
C ASP A 186 -6.48 2.87 11.84
N SER A 187 -5.66 3.63 12.57
CA SER A 187 -6.03 4.89 13.23
C SER A 187 -5.06 6.03 12.86
N PRO A 188 -4.97 6.41 11.57
CA PRO A 188 -4.01 7.42 11.12
C PRO A 188 -4.30 8.82 11.69
N GLN A 189 -3.28 9.42 12.32
CA GLN A 189 -3.40 10.74 12.96
C GLN A 189 -2.99 11.92 12.07
N LYS A 190 -2.44 11.62 10.89
CA LYS A 190 -1.96 12.54 9.86
C LYS A 190 -2.25 11.95 8.49
N ASP A 191 -2.16 12.78 7.45
CA ASP A 191 -2.50 12.42 6.07
C ASP A 191 -1.80 11.14 5.60
N LEU A 192 -0.55 10.96 6.02
CA LEU A 192 0.17 9.69 5.97
C LEU A 192 0.69 9.37 7.39
N HIS A 193 0.28 8.23 7.95
CA HIS A 193 0.77 7.73 9.23
C HIS A 193 1.39 6.35 9.04
N ILE A 194 2.71 6.24 9.25
CA ILE A 194 3.44 4.97 9.23
C ILE A 194 3.79 4.60 10.66
N GLN A 195 3.28 3.47 11.15
CA GLN A 195 3.48 3.01 12.53
C GLN A 195 4.06 1.59 12.56
N SER A 196 5.15 1.41 13.30
CA SER A 196 5.81 0.12 13.53
C SER A 196 6.67 0.22 14.80
N THR A 197 7.16 -0.90 15.34
CA THR A 197 8.12 -0.92 16.45
C THR A 197 9.49 -0.36 16.04
N VAL A 198 9.84 -0.47 14.74
CA VAL A 198 11.04 0.15 14.13
C VAL A 198 10.65 0.68 12.74
N PRO A 199 9.95 1.83 12.65
CA PRO A 199 9.49 2.34 11.37
C PRO A 199 10.70 2.77 10.54
N THR A 200 10.82 2.20 9.35
CA THR A 200 11.80 2.64 8.35
C THR A 200 11.05 3.10 7.10
N ILE A 201 11.42 4.27 6.59
CA ILE A 201 10.98 4.74 5.27
C ILE A 201 12.22 4.66 4.39
N ARG A 202 12.25 3.66 3.51
CA ARG A 202 13.27 3.57 2.47
C ARG A 202 12.72 4.17 1.20
N MET A 203 13.46 5.13 0.65
CA MET A 203 13.30 5.60 -0.72
C MET A 203 14.53 5.11 -1.47
N SER A 204 14.33 4.47 -2.61
CA SER A 204 15.41 4.02 -3.48
C SER A 204 14.92 4.05 -4.91
N ASP A 205 15.74 4.57 -5.82
CA ASP A 205 15.53 4.50 -7.26
C ASP A 205 15.70 3.06 -7.79
N SER A 206 16.54 2.27 -7.13
CA SER A 206 16.80 0.87 -7.49
C SER A 206 17.11 -0.05 -6.31
N ASN A 207 16.86 -1.34 -6.51
CA ASN A 207 17.36 -2.42 -5.65
C ASN A 207 18.65 -3.05 -6.19
N ALA A 208 19.13 -2.64 -7.37
CA ALA A 208 20.37 -3.11 -7.95
C ALA A 208 21.55 -2.34 -7.35
N ALA A 209 22.63 -3.06 -6.98
CA ALA A 209 23.82 -2.46 -6.35
C ALA A 209 24.57 -1.45 -7.25
N THR A 210 24.24 -1.37 -8.53
CA THR A 210 24.96 -0.60 -9.56
C THR A 210 24.16 0.54 -10.17
N ASP A 211 22.89 0.70 -9.80
CA ASP A 211 22.04 1.74 -10.36
C ASP A 211 22.34 3.06 -9.64
N GLN A 212 22.89 4.00 -10.38
CA GLN A 212 23.21 5.35 -9.93
C GLN A 212 22.47 6.36 -10.81
N ALA A 213 21.36 5.98 -11.43
CA ALA A 213 20.76 6.78 -12.50
C ALA A 213 19.96 7.97 -11.98
N VAL A 214 19.39 7.92 -10.77
CA VAL A 214 18.51 8.97 -10.24
C VAL A 214 18.80 9.27 -8.77
N ALA A 215 18.99 10.55 -8.45
CA ALA A 215 19.07 10.99 -7.06
C ALA A 215 17.79 10.61 -6.30
N THR A 216 17.91 9.82 -5.23
CA THR A 216 16.79 9.58 -4.32
C THR A 216 16.52 10.87 -3.52
N LEU A 217 15.33 11.46 -3.67
CA LEU A 217 14.93 12.73 -3.08
C LEU A 217 13.59 12.61 -2.33
N ILE A 218 13.50 13.30 -1.18
CA ILE A 218 12.24 13.78 -0.61
C ILE A 218 12.08 15.23 -1.07
N GLU A 219 11.06 15.49 -1.90
CA GLU A 219 10.81 16.81 -2.46
C GLU A 219 9.61 17.47 -1.79
N PHE A 220 9.72 18.78 -1.57
CA PHE A 220 8.64 19.61 -1.04
C PHE A 220 8.17 20.56 -2.13
N TYR A 221 6.86 20.57 -2.41
CA TYR A 221 6.25 21.43 -3.42
C TYR A 221 5.25 22.39 -2.78
N ARG A 222 5.05 23.56 -3.40
CA ARG A 222 4.00 24.51 -3.04
C ARG A 222 2.99 24.63 -4.18
N ALA A 223 1.74 24.30 -3.90
CA ALA A 223 0.58 24.39 -4.79
C ALA A 223 0.55 23.42 -6.00
N ASN A 224 1.68 23.11 -6.65
CA ASN A 224 1.72 22.20 -7.80
C ASN A 224 3.09 21.51 -7.96
N ASN A 225 3.14 20.50 -8.83
CA ASN A 225 4.33 19.66 -9.09
C ASN A 225 5.42 20.35 -9.92
N THR A 226 5.30 21.65 -10.19
CA THR A 226 6.33 22.44 -10.88
C THR A 226 7.01 23.44 -9.96
N ASN A 227 6.49 23.63 -8.74
CA ASN A 227 6.97 24.63 -7.80
C ASN A 227 7.59 23.96 -6.57
N ARG A 228 8.75 23.33 -6.78
CA ARG A 228 9.55 22.73 -5.71
C ARG A 228 10.14 23.84 -4.85
N VAL A 229 10.05 23.70 -3.54
CA VAL A 229 10.53 24.69 -2.55
C VAL A 229 11.76 24.21 -1.79
N GLY A 230 12.06 22.92 -1.86
CA GLY A 230 13.25 22.32 -1.26
C GLY A 230 13.22 20.80 -1.34
N PHE A 231 14.30 20.19 -0.87
CA PHE A 231 14.46 18.74 -0.84
C PHE A 231 15.45 18.27 0.24
N LEU A 232 15.34 16.99 0.59
CA LEU A 232 16.35 16.21 1.31
C LEU A 232 16.69 14.98 0.44
N GLY A 233 17.95 14.79 0.07
CA GLY A 233 18.36 13.64 -0.71
C GLY A 233 19.68 13.87 -1.46
N MET A 234 19.98 13.00 -2.41
CA MET A 234 21.23 13.07 -3.17
C MET A 234 21.29 14.33 -4.03
N GLU A 235 22.43 15.01 -4.08
CA GLU A 235 22.58 16.25 -4.86
C GLU A 235 22.47 16.01 -6.37
N SER A 236 22.98 14.89 -6.86
CA SER A 236 22.77 14.43 -8.24
C SER A 236 22.92 12.90 -8.32
N SER A 237 22.55 12.32 -9.45
CA SER A 237 22.77 10.91 -9.75
C SER A 237 24.26 10.52 -9.86
N GLY A 238 25.16 11.50 -10.03
CA GLY A 238 26.60 11.26 -10.19
C GLY A 238 27.44 11.49 -8.94
N ASN A 239 26.84 11.77 -7.77
CA ASN A 239 27.60 12.06 -6.56
C ASN A 239 27.04 11.37 -5.31
N ASP A 240 27.90 11.17 -4.32
CA ASP A 240 27.56 10.54 -3.04
C ASP A 240 27.14 11.57 -1.97
N ASN A 241 26.80 12.78 -2.39
CA ASN A 241 26.54 13.89 -1.46
C ASN A 241 25.06 13.90 -1.04
N LEU A 242 24.82 13.65 0.26
CA LEU A 242 23.52 13.94 0.86
C LEU A 242 23.35 15.45 1.06
N ARG A 243 22.28 16.01 0.52
CA ARG A 243 21.99 17.44 0.55
C ARG A 243 20.63 17.72 1.19
N ILE A 244 20.59 18.79 1.98
CA ILE A 244 19.37 19.47 2.45
C ILE A 244 19.39 20.84 1.82
N ALA A 245 18.35 21.20 1.08
CA ALA A 245 18.31 22.48 0.38
C ALA A 245 16.90 23.03 0.24
N THR A 246 16.84 24.35 0.09
CA THR A 246 15.67 25.08 -0.38
C THR A 246 15.98 25.64 -1.77
N ASP A 247 15.01 25.55 -2.67
CA ASP A 247 15.11 26.12 -4.02
C ASP A 247 14.62 27.57 -4.07
N TYR A 248 14.14 28.08 -2.95
CA TYR A 248 13.63 29.44 -2.87
C TYR A 248 14.78 30.44 -2.71
N ALA A 249 14.81 31.50 -3.51
CA ALA A 249 15.91 32.48 -3.49
C ALA A 249 16.08 33.20 -2.14
N ALA A 250 15.00 33.33 -1.37
CA ALA A 250 15.01 33.85 0.01
C ALA A 250 14.91 32.74 1.07
N GLY A 251 15.05 31.48 0.67
CA GLY A 251 14.96 30.34 1.56
C GLY A 251 16.14 30.26 2.52
N GLN A 252 15.88 29.74 3.71
CA GLN A 252 16.89 29.50 4.74
C GLN A 252 16.75 28.06 5.24
N ILE A 253 17.84 27.43 5.66
CA ILE A 253 17.82 26.14 6.35
C ILE A 253 17.90 26.43 7.85
N LYS A 254 16.87 26.04 8.60
CA LYS A 254 16.81 26.26 10.05
C LYS A 254 16.62 24.94 10.79
N LEU A 255 17.42 24.72 11.82
CA LEU A 255 17.23 23.66 12.81
C LEU A 255 16.82 24.33 14.12
N GLY A 256 15.69 23.91 14.68
CA GLY A 256 15.14 24.50 15.89
C GLY A 256 14.99 23.50 17.04
N THR A 257 14.87 24.03 18.26
CA THR A 257 14.58 23.26 19.48
C THR A 257 13.42 23.92 20.24
N GLY A 258 12.54 23.14 20.87
CA GLY A 258 11.37 23.70 21.58
C GLY A 258 10.49 24.62 20.72
N ASN A 259 9.60 25.39 21.34
CA ASN A 259 8.66 26.30 20.67
C ASN A 259 9.34 27.35 19.76
N ASN A 260 9.60 27.02 18.50
CA ASN A 260 10.12 27.93 17.46
C ASN A 260 11.47 28.61 17.78
N VAL A 261 12.31 28.03 18.64
CA VAL A 261 13.67 28.57 18.87
C VAL A 261 14.60 28.04 17.80
N THR A 262 15.33 28.92 17.11
CA THR A 262 16.30 28.51 16.08
C THR A 262 17.66 28.26 16.73
N ALA A 263 18.14 27.03 16.63
CA ALA A 263 19.44 26.61 17.14
C ALA A 263 20.55 26.74 16.08
N LEU A 264 20.24 26.43 14.82
CA LEU A 264 21.14 26.63 13.68
C LEU A 264 20.38 27.29 12.54
N THR A 265 20.97 28.32 11.93
CA THR A 265 20.49 28.93 10.70
C THR A 265 21.57 28.85 9.64
N ILE A 266 21.20 28.52 8.40
CA ILE A 266 21.96 28.86 7.20
C ILE A 266 21.05 29.76 6.37
N ASP A 267 21.41 31.04 6.24
CA ASP A 267 20.60 31.99 5.51
C ASP A 267 20.85 31.94 3.98
N ASN A 268 20.09 32.73 3.21
CA ASN A 268 20.23 32.82 1.76
C ASN A 268 21.52 33.52 1.30
N SER A 269 22.21 34.21 2.21
CA SER A 269 23.54 34.79 2.02
C SER A 269 24.65 33.81 2.41
N GLN A 270 24.29 32.57 2.74
CA GLN A 270 25.19 31.49 3.17
C GLN A 270 25.91 31.80 4.49
N ASN A 271 25.29 32.57 5.37
CA ASN A 271 25.76 32.83 6.73
C ASN A 271 25.23 31.77 7.68
N VAL A 272 26.09 31.28 8.56
CA VAL A 272 25.77 30.28 9.58
C VAL A 272 25.55 30.97 10.91
N GLY A 273 24.35 30.84 11.47
CA GLY A 273 24.02 31.28 12.82
C GLY A 273 23.95 30.08 13.75
N ILE A 274 24.71 30.07 14.85
CA ILE A 274 24.54 29.11 15.96
C ILE A 274 23.90 29.88 17.12
N GLY A 275 22.63 29.58 17.41
CA GLY A 275 21.80 30.37 18.32
C GLY A 275 21.43 31.77 17.78
N VAL A 276 21.66 32.00 16.49
CA VAL A 276 21.38 33.27 15.79
C VAL A 276 20.39 33.01 14.66
N SER A 277 19.24 33.69 14.69
CA SER A 277 18.17 33.51 13.69
C SER A 277 18.43 34.25 12.37
N ASP A 278 19.16 35.36 12.46
CA ASP A 278 19.47 36.27 11.35
C ASP A 278 20.95 36.67 11.45
N PRO A 279 21.86 35.75 11.05
CA PRO A 279 23.29 36.01 11.14
C PRO A 279 23.73 37.11 10.18
N HIS A 280 24.47 38.09 10.69
CA HIS A 280 25.01 39.22 9.95
C HIS A 280 26.45 38.97 9.47
N SER A 281 27.02 37.83 9.84
CA SER A 281 28.36 37.40 9.44
C SER A 281 28.38 35.92 9.08
N LYS A 282 29.43 35.45 8.41
CA LYS A 282 29.51 34.08 7.88
C LYS A 282 29.38 32.99 8.95
N LEU A 283 29.87 33.25 10.16
CA LEU A 283 29.65 32.42 11.32
C LEU A 283 29.39 33.35 12.50
N GLU A 284 28.13 33.44 12.91
CA GLU A 284 27.74 34.19 14.10
C GLU A 284 27.28 33.19 15.15
N VAL A 285 27.92 33.24 16.32
CA VAL A 285 27.58 32.39 17.46
C VAL A 285 27.06 33.28 18.57
N ASN A 286 25.80 33.11 18.92
CA ASN A 286 25.23 33.72 20.11
C ASN A 286 25.51 32.81 21.31
N GLY A 287 26.59 33.11 22.01
CA GLY A 287 27.08 32.33 23.15
C GLY A 287 28.60 32.15 23.10
N ALA A 288 29.15 31.56 24.16
CA ALA A 288 30.59 31.31 24.25
C ALA A 288 31.02 30.14 23.34
N ILE A 289 32.12 30.34 22.62
CA ILE A 289 32.79 29.30 21.82
C ILE A 289 33.86 28.65 22.70
N SER A 290 33.80 27.33 22.90
CA SER A 290 34.86 26.57 23.57
C SER A 290 35.82 26.00 22.53
N SER A 291 36.99 26.61 22.35
CA SER A 291 38.07 26.08 21.49
C SER A 291 39.38 25.97 22.27
N SER A 292 39.81 24.73 22.51
CA SER A 292 41.11 24.24 23.00
C SER A 292 41.76 24.88 24.24
N GLN A 293 42.38 24.02 25.07
CA GLN A 293 43.09 24.39 26.29
C GLN A 293 44.57 24.02 26.17
N ALA A 294 45.45 24.96 26.47
CA ALA A 294 46.89 24.73 26.55
C ALA A 294 47.34 24.64 28.02
N THR A 295 48.45 23.96 28.29
CA THR A 295 49.11 23.97 29.60
C THR A 295 50.58 24.31 29.41
N ILE A 296 51.09 25.25 30.20
CA ILE A 296 52.50 25.63 30.23
C ILE A 296 53.08 25.38 31.63
N THR A 297 54.35 25.00 31.66
CA THR A 297 55.09 24.66 32.89
C THR A 297 56.37 25.49 33.05
N ALA A 298 56.62 26.43 32.13
CA ALA A 298 57.84 27.23 32.07
C ALA A 298 57.55 28.63 31.49
N ASN A 299 58.48 29.56 31.74
CA ASN A 299 58.43 30.92 31.21
C ASN A 299 58.33 30.93 29.69
N THR A 300 57.69 31.97 29.16
CA THR A 300 57.51 32.14 27.73
C THR A 300 57.35 33.61 27.38
N ASP A 301 58.16 34.07 26.44
CA ASP A 301 58.15 35.48 26.02
C ASP A 301 57.28 35.70 24.77
N ALA A 302 56.67 34.61 24.28
CA ALA A 302 55.89 34.55 23.05
C ALA A 302 55.00 33.29 23.04
N LEU A 303 54.09 33.15 23.99
CA LEU A 303 53.22 31.99 24.11
C LEU A 303 52.26 31.89 22.92
N ASN A 304 52.35 30.79 22.16
CA ASN A 304 51.40 30.53 21.07
C ASN A 304 49.99 30.26 21.62
N VAL A 305 49.01 31.08 21.24
CA VAL A 305 47.60 30.98 21.67
C VAL A 305 46.62 30.78 20.51
N ALA A 306 47.10 30.36 19.34
CA ALA A 306 46.23 30.10 18.19
C ALA A 306 45.14 29.06 18.51
N GLY A 307 43.86 29.44 18.37
CA GLY A 307 42.71 28.55 18.59
C GLY A 307 42.52 28.09 20.04
N VAL A 308 43.22 28.74 20.97
CA VAL A 308 43.18 28.49 22.40
C VAL A 308 42.42 29.61 23.07
N ASN A 309 41.44 29.28 23.90
CA ASN A 309 40.71 30.27 24.69
C ASN A 309 41.16 30.25 26.16
N SER A 310 41.95 29.24 26.56
CA SER A 310 42.47 29.11 27.91
C SER A 310 43.85 28.47 27.99
N VAL A 311 44.71 29.01 28.85
CA VAL A 311 46.05 28.51 29.13
C VAL A 311 46.17 28.25 30.62
N LEU A 312 46.49 27.01 30.98
CA LEU A 312 46.80 26.62 32.35
C LEU A 312 48.30 26.80 32.61
N CYS A 313 48.64 27.63 33.57
CA CYS A 313 50.00 27.95 33.97
C CYS A 313 50.34 27.14 35.23
N ALA A 314 51.06 26.04 35.03
CA ALA A 314 51.42 25.07 36.05
C ALA A 314 52.68 25.51 36.82
N THR A 315 52.51 26.40 37.79
CA THR A 315 53.61 26.97 38.60
C THR A 315 54.15 26.01 39.68
N THR A 316 53.94 24.69 39.57
CA THR A 316 54.27 23.69 40.60
C THR A 316 55.73 23.77 41.03
N ASN A 317 56.64 23.87 40.06
CA ASN A 317 58.08 23.77 40.27
C ASN A 317 58.77 25.14 40.24
N ASN A 318 58.28 26.08 39.42
CA ASN A 318 58.86 27.41 39.25
C ASN A 318 57.76 28.46 39.07
N SER A 319 58.11 29.73 39.29
CA SER A 319 57.28 30.83 38.79
C SER A 319 57.26 30.78 37.27
N ILE A 320 56.13 31.13 36.68
CA ILE A 320 55.96 31.22 35.24
C ILE A 320 55.79 32.69 34.89
N THR A 321 56.65 33.19 34.02
CA THR A 321 56.54 34.53 33.46
C THR A 321 56.10 34.44 32.01
N ILE A 322 55.08 35.21 31.66
CA ILE A 322 54.59 35.36 30.30
C ILE A 322 54.88 36.79 29.87
N GLY A 323 55.93 36.95 29.05
CA GLY A 323 56.32 38.25 28.51
C GLY A 323 55.44 38.71 27.36
N GLY A 324 54.87 37.77 26.62
CA GLY A 324 54.02 38.06 25.49
C GLY A 324 53.29 36.82 24.98
N LEU A 325 52.29 37.05 24.13
CA LEU A 325 51.59 36.00 23.41
C LEU A 325 52.00 36.04 21.93
N ALA A 326 51.66 34.99 21.19
CA ALA A 326 51.90 34.88 19.76
C ALA A 326 50.68 34.24 19.08
N ASN A 327 50.40 34.67 17.85
CA ASN A 327 49.37 34.12 16.96
C ASN A 327 47.90 34.30 17.44
N GLY A 328 47.62 35.35 18.21
CA GLY A 328 46.27 35.83 18.46
C GLY A 328 45.56 36.36 17.21
N VAL A 329 44.24 36.21 17.16
CA VAL A 329 43.37 36.87 16.16
C VAL A 329 42.54 37.99 16.80
N THR A 330 42.21 39.05 16.06
CA THR A 330 41.44 40.20 16.61
C THR A 330 40.09 39.75 17.17
N GLY A 331 39.74 40.23 18.35
CA GLY A 331 38.55 39.80 19.10
C GLY A 331 38.71 38.42 19.76
N GLN A 332 39.87 37.76 19.61
CA GLN A 332 40.15 36.56 20.37
C GLN A 332 40.30 36.91 21.83
N ILE A 333 39.65 36.09 22.65
CA ILE A 333 39.75 36.16 24.09
C ILE A 333 40.54 34.94 24.56
N VAL A 334 41.60 35.20 25.32
CA VAL A 334 42.45 34.17 25.92
C VAL A 334 42.51 34.38 27.41
N ARG A 335 42.30 33.32 28.19
CA ARG A 335 42.45 33.35 29.63
C ARG A 335 43.70 32.63 30.10
N LEU A 336 44.60 33.32 30.77
CA LEU A 336 45.79 32.75 31.38
C LEU A 336 45.48 32.42 32.85
N ILE A 337 45.68 31.19 33.29
CA ILE A 337 45.16 30.72 34.59
C ILE A 337 46.30 30.08 35.40
N LYS A 338 46.60 30.63 36.57
CA LYS A 338 47.52 29.98 37.51
C LYS A 338 46.84 28.81 38.21
N ILE A 339 47.41 27.62 38.09
CA ILE A 339 46.80 26.38 38.60
C ILE A 339 47.55 25.71 39.77
N HIS A 340 48.52 26.38 40.40
CA HIS A 340 49.16 25.90 41.65
C HIS A 340 49.36 27.04 42.68
N VAL A 341 49.40 26.72 43.99
CA VAL A 341 49.73 27.70 45.05
C VAL A 341 51.20 28.09 45.08
N ASN A 342 52.08 27.14 44.75
CA ASN A 342 53.51 27.38 44.77
C ASN A 342 53.89 28.32 43.63
N ASN A 343 54.85 29.21 43.91
CA ASN A 343 55.43 30.17 42.97
C ASN A 343 54.39 31.12 42.34
N ASN A 344 54.83 32.02 41.48
CA ASN A 344 53.98 33.10 40.92
C ASN A 344 53.71 32.89 39.42
N LEU A 345 52.56 33.35 38.92
CA LEU A 345 52.36 33.61 37.49
C LEU A 345 52.54 35.11 37.28
N ILE A 346 53.47 35.50 36.43
CA ILE A 346 53.82 36.89 36.15
C ILE A 346 53.45 37.18 34.70
N ILE A 347 52.68 38.23 34.47
CA ILE A 347 52.34 38.73 33.14
C ILE A 347 53.06 40.06 32.97
N GLU A 348 54.03 40.11 32.06
CA GLU A 348 54.85 41.31 31.92
C GLU A 348 54.19 42.33 31.01
N HIS A 349 54.36 43.61 31.36
CA HIS A 349 53.83 44.71 30.57
C HIS A 349 54.80 45.09 29.44
N GLY A 350 54.36 44.91 28.19
CA GLY A 350 55.11 45.39 27.03
C GLY A 350 56.39 44.61 26.75
N GLU A 351 56.64 43.50 27.45
CA GLU A 351 57.90 42.75 27.40
C GLU A 351 57.85 41.52 26.48
N GLY A 352 58.86 40.65 26.60
CA GLY A 352 59.05 39.48 25.76
C GLY A 352 59.71 39.74 24.40
N SER A 353 59.96 38.68 23.65
CA SER A 353 60.56 38.71 22.31
C SER A 353 59.51 38.59 21.20
N GLY A 354 58.26 38.24 21.54
CA GLY A 354 57.13 38.17 20.62
C GLY A 354 56.62 39.53 20.16
N THR A 355 55.94 39.57 19.02
CA THR A 355 55.39 40.80 18.44
C THR A 355 54.04 41.21 19.03
N GLN A 356 53.29 40.29 19.64
CA GLN A 356 52.00 40.61 20.30
C GLN A 356 52.23 40.79 21.81
N LYS A 357 52.45 42.05 22.18
CA LYS A 357 52.73 42.45 23.56
C LYS A 357 51.46 42.43 24.42
N ILE A 358 51.64 42.19 25.71
CA ILE A 358 50.57 42.31 26.68
C ILE A 358 50.62 43.70 27.29
N ILE A 359 49.49 44.41 27.27
CA ILE A 359 49.35 45.72 27.87
C ILE A 359 48.48 45.58 29.11
N THR A 360 49.06 45.89 30.26
CA THR A 360 48.42 45.81 31.55
C THR A 360 47.87 47.18 31.94
N PRO A 361 46.83 47.26 32.81
CA PRO A 361 46.11 48.52 33.05
C PRO A 361 46.96 49.63 33.67
N ASN A 362 48.00 49.26 34.44
CA ASN A 362 48.88 50.20 35.12
C ASN A 362 50.26 50.34 34.45
N GLN A 363 50.43 49.81 33.23
CA GLN A 363 51.72 49.77 32.53
C GLN A 363 52.84 49.14 33.37
N ALA A 364 52.49 48.13 34.17
CA ALA A 364 53.38 47.41 35.06
C ALA A 364 53.03 45.93 35.07
N ASP A 365 54.01 45.09 35.39
CA ASP A 365 53.80 43.64 35.44
C ASP A 365 52.72 43.27 36.46
N ILE A 366 51.89 42.30 36.10
CA ILE A 366 50.89 41.74 36.98
C ILE A 366 51.43 40.43 37.54
N THR A 367 51.48 40.31 38.87
CA THR A 367 51.93 39.08 39.54
C THR A 367 50.77 38.43 40.28
N LEU A 368 50.39 37.25 39.83
CA LEU A 368 49.46 36.36 40.52
C LEU A 368 50.24 35.46 41.48
N THR A 369 50.21 35.80 42.77
CA THR A 369 50.87 35.05 43.83
C THR A 369 50.02 33.89 44.35
N THR A 370 48.69 34.06 44.37
CA THR A 370 47.71 33.03 44.69
C THR A 370 47.09 32.44 43.41
N TYR A 371 46.22 31.43 43.53
CA TYR A 371 45.38 31.01 42.38
C TYR A 371 44.62 32.21 41.80
N GLY A 372 44.51 32.29 40.47
CA GLY A 372 43.91 33.41 39.76
C GLY A 372 44.12 33.31 38.25
N GLY A 373 43.55 34.23 37.46
CA GLY A 373 43.77 34.20 36.03
C GLY A 373 43.28 35.42 35.26
N ILE A 374 44.11 35.86 34.33
CA ILE A 374 43.97 37.11 33.57
C ILE A 374 43.28 36.83 32.24
N THR A 375 42.27 37.64 31.92
CA THR A 375 41.63 37.62 30.61
C THR A 375 42.27 38.68 29.74
N LEU A 376 42.68 38.22 28.58
CA LEU A 376 43.26 39.06 27.54
C LEU A 376 42.30 39.07 26.35
N GLU A 377 42.03 40.25 25.82
CA GLU A 377 41.38 40.42 24.53
C GLU A 377 42.41 41.00 23.56
N TYR A 378 42.54 40.40 22.38
CA TYR A 378 43.41 40.94 21.34
C TYR A 378 42.65 41.99 20.53
N ASP A 379 43.06 43.25 20.62
CA ASP A 379 42.41 44.35 19.90
C ASP A 379 42.87 44.46 18.42
N GLY A 380 43.91 43.71 18.04
CA GLY A 380 44.56 43.74 16.73
C GLY A 380 46.01 44.23 16.75
N ALA A 381 46.45 44.90 17.81
CA ALA A 381 47.82 45.35 18.01
C ALA A 381 48.42 44.81 19.32
N PHE A 382 47.61 44.75 20.37
CA PHE A 382 48.02 44.37 21.71
C PHE A 382 47.04 43.39 22.33
N TRP A 383 47.54 42.57 23.24
CA TRP A 383 46.72 41.83 24.16
C TRP A 383 46.41 42.73 25.34
N MET A 384 45.18 43.22 25.38
CA MET A 384 44.71 44.08 26.45
C MET A 384 44.27 43.21 27.61
N VAL A 385 44.83 43.46 28.78
CA VAL A 385 44.24 42.93 30.02
C VAL A 385 42.90 43.61 30.22
N VAL A 386 41.84 42.82 30.03
CA VAL A 386 40.45 43.29 30.20
C VAL A 386 39.88 42.86 31.56
N SER A 387 40.51 41.90 32.23
CA SER A 387 40.24 41.55 33.63
C SER A 387 41.39 40.77 34.27
N GLU A 388 41.56 40.91 35.58
CA GLU A 388 42.55 40.17 36.38
C GLU A 388 41.91 39.13 37.31
#